data_AF-A0A2D6SS99-F1
#
_entry.id   AF-A0A2D6SS99-F1
#
_cell.length_a   1.000
_cell.length_b   1.000
_cell.length_c   1.000
_cell.angle_alpha   90.00
_cell.angle_beta   90.00
_cell.angle_gamma   90.00
#
_symmetry.space_group_name_H-M   'P 1'
#
loop_
_entity.id
_entity.type
_entity.pdbx_description
1 polymer ?
#
loop_
_entity_poly.entity_id
_entity_poly.type
_entity_poly.pdbx_seq_one_letter_code
_entity_poly.pdbx_strand_id
1 'polypeptide(L)'
;MRVHRDLDGGPLAQETQAVPSPSTLRGDSPHWIEHEVHRELCSHPHLQFSSLVVRRIDNGVCLTGVMLAGDESPDVCDLALRVAGVNHVLNHLVVQEEPIVPLKG
;
A
#
# COMPACT_ATOMS: atom_id res chain seq x y z
N MET A 1 18.36 26.95 65.55
CA MET A 1 19.35 27.14 64.47
C MET A 1 18.83 26.37 63.27
N ARG A 2 18.21 27.08 62.31
CA ARG A 2 17.62 26.49 61.09
C ARG A 2 18.71 26.50 60.04
N VAL A 3 19.04 25.35 59.46
CA VAL A 3 19.92 25.29 58.29
C VAL A 3 19.27 24.48 57.18
N HIS A 4 19.10 25.23 56.08
CA HIS A 4 19.10 24.85 54.67
C HIS A 4 18.07 23.85 54.14
N ARG A 5 17.11 24.43 53.40
CA ARG A 5 16.34 23.78 52.33
C ARG A 5 17.28 23.68 51.12
N ASP A 6 17.46 22.49 50.59
CA ASP A 6 18.07 22.29 49.29
C ASP A 6 16.97 22.15 48.24
N LEU A 7 17.17 22.90 47.15
CA LEU A 7 16.37 22.92 45.95
C LEU A 7 16.93 21.83 45.03
N ASP A 8 16.16 20.80 44.70
CA ASP A 8 16.42 20.05 43.47
C ASP A 8 15.13 19.90 42.68
N GLY A 9 14.95 20.86 41.78
CA GLY A 9 14.09 20.73 40.63
C GLY A 9 14.92 20.18 39.49
N GLY A 10 14.53 19.01 38.98
CA GLY A 10 15.05 18.45 37.75
C GLY A 10 14.03 17.49 37.17
N PRO A 11 13.32 17.84 36.08
CA PRO A 11 12.44 16.89 35.40
C PRO A 11 13.32 15.78 34.80
N LEU A 12 12.96 14.51 35.04
CA LEU A 12 13.54 13.38 34.32
C LEU A 12 13.35 13.66 32.83
N ALA A 13 14.45 13.99 32.16
CA ALA A 13 14.54 14.07 30.72
C ALA A 13 14.08 12.73 30.17
N GLN A 14 13.00 12.77 29.38
CA GLN A 14 12.56 11.67 28.55
C GLN A 14 13.74 11.29 27.66
N GLU A 15 14.28 10.09 27.86
CA GLU A 15 15.26 9.49 26.96
C GLU A 15 14.66 9.45 25.55
N THR A 16 15.19 10.33 24.71
CA THR A 16 15.41 10.23 23.28
C THR A 16 14.75 9.04 22.60
N GLN A 17 13.50 9.29 22.21
CA GLN A 17 12.87 8.66 21.06
C GLN A 17 13.58 9.15 19.79
N ALA A 18 14.64 8.47 19.33
CA ALA A 18 15.09 8.45 17.93
C ALA A 18 16.38 7.65 17.75
N VAL A 19 16.25 6.37 17.42
CA VAL A 19 17.12 5.75 16.42
C VAL A 19 16.24 5.02 15.40
N PRO A 20 15.82 5.66 14.29
CA PRO A 20 15.46 4.88 13.12
C PRO A 20 16.75 4.23 12.62
N SER A 21 16.89 2.94 12.88
CA SER A 21 17.99 2.12 12.38
C SER A 21 18.19 2.32 10.88
N PRO A 22 19.44 2.44 10.41
CA PRO A 22 19.73 2.80 9.03
C PRO A 22 19.50 1.60 8.11
N SER A 23 18.87 1.88 6.96
CA SER A 23 18.85 1.03 5.77
C SER A 23 17.95 -0.20 5.84
N THR A 24 16.63 0.01 5.77
CA THR A 24 15.76 -1.00 5.13
C THR A 24 16.21 -1.11 3.69
N LEU A 25 17.06 -2.10 3.41
CA LEU A 25 17.39 -2.54 2.07
C LEU A 25 16.07 -2.65 1.30
N ARG A 26 16.00 -1.98 0.14
CA ARG A 26 14.88 -2.08 -0.81
C ARG A 26 14.60 -3.56 -1.09
N GLY A 27 13.69 -4.18 -0.33
CA GLY A 27 13.41 -5.62 -0.41
C GLY A 27 13.08 -6.33 0.91
N ASP A 28 13.29 -5.72 2.08
CA ASP A 28 13.07 -6.42 3.37
C ASP A 28 11.74 -6.05 4.08
N SER A 29 10.97 -5.12 3.54
CA SER A 29 9.64 -4.84 4.13
C SER A 29 8.71 -6.01 3.85
N PRO A 30 8.04 -6.61 4.84
CA PRO A 30 7.20 -7.81 4.65
C PRO A 30 6.08 -7.63 3.62
N HIS A 31 5.77 -6.37 3.27
CA HIS A 31 4.74 -5.96 2.32
C HIS A 31 5.28 -5.34 1.02
N TRP A 32 6.57 -5.55 0.70
CA TRP A 32 7.17 -4.92 -0.46
C TRP A 32 6.51 -5.37 -1.76
N ILE A 33 6.15 -6.65 -1.89
CA ILE A 33 5.49 -7.20 -3.08
C ILE A 33 4.13 -6.55 -3.27
N GLU A 34 3.33 -6.49 -2.20
CA GLU A 34 2.01 -5.86 -2.24
C GLU A 34 2.10 -4.39 -2.65
N HIS A 35 3.07 -3.66 -2.13
CA HIS A 35 3.27 -2.26 -2.45
C HIS A 35 3.75 -2.05 -3.89
N GLU A 36 4.67 -2.87 -4.39
CA GLU A 36 5.15 -2.79 -5.77
C GLU A 36 4.03 -3.13 -6.77
N VAL A 37 3.25 -4.18 -6.51
CA VAL A 37 2.09 -4.54 -7.35
C VAL A 37 1.03 -3.45 -7.30
N HIS A 38 0.69 -2.94 -6.12
CA HIS A 38 -0.26 -1.85 -5.99
C HIS A 38 0.22 -0.61 -6.77
N ARG A 39 1.51 -0.28 -6.69
CA ARG A 39 2.08 0.83 -7.45
C ARG A 39 2.00 0.60 -8.96
N GLU A 40 2.37 -0.59 -9.45
CA GLU A 40 2.33 -0.93 -10.87
C GLU A 40 0.90 -0.81 -11.43
N LEU A 41 -0.08 -1.36 -10.72
CA LEU A 41 -1.49 -1.30 -11.11
C LEU A 41 -2.06 0.13 -11.08
N CYS A 42 -1.78 0.89 -10.02
CA CYS A 42 -2.27 2.27 -9.90
C CYS A 42 -1.51 3.28 -10.78
N SER A 43 -0.31 2.93 -11.26
CA SER A 43 0.44 3.79 -12.19
C SER A 43 -0.07 3.67 -13.62
N HIS A 44 -0.88 2.66 -13.93
CA HIS A 44 -1.40 2.45 -15.27
C HIS A 44 -2.56 3.42 -15.56
N PRO A 45 -2.45 4.30 -16.58
CA PRO A 45 -3.43 5.35 -16.84
C PRO A 45 -4.79 4.83 -17.31
N HIS A 46 -4.83 3.60 -17.83
CA HIS A 46 -6.04 2.95 -18.33
C HIS A 46 -6.71 2.03 -17.28
N LEU A 47 -6.15 1.94 -16.07
CA LEU A 47 -6.74 1.19 -14.97
C LEU A 47 -7.29 2.15 -13.92
N GLN A 48 -8.58 2.06 -13.68
CA GLN A 48 -9.23 2.83 -12.63
C GLN A 48 -9.81 1.87 -11.59
N PHE A 49 -9.36 2.03 -10.34
CA PHE A 49 -9.84 1.23 -9.23
C PHE A 49 -10.65 2.11 -8.28
N SER A 50 -11.91 1.73 -8.06
CA SER A 50 -12.73 2.30 -6.98
C SER A 50 -12.26 1.75 -5.63
N SER A 51 -11.81 0.48 -5.62
CA SER A 51 -11.16 -0.15 -4.49
C SER A 51 -10.16 -1.18 -5.00
N LEU A 52 -8.95 -1.19 -4.44
CA LEU A 52 -7.92 -2.18 -4.74
C LEU A 52 -7.28 -2.62 -3.43
N VAL A 53 -7.31 -3.92 -3.18
CA VAL A 53 -6.63 -4.57 -2.07
C VAL A 53 -5.71 -5.61 -2.67
N VAL A 54 -4.41 -5.45 -2.42
CA VAL A 54 -3.39 -6.41 -2.82
C VAL A 54 -2.94 -7.17 -1.59
N ARG A 55 -3.00 -8.51 -1.64
CA ARG A 55 -2.54 -9.38 -0.57
C ARG A 55 -1.55 -10.38 -1.11
N ARG A 56 -0.42 -10.56 -0.42
CA ARG A 56 0.52 -11.63 -0.76
C ARG A 56 -0.07 -13.01 -0.43
N ILE A 57 0.16 -13.96 -1.33
CA ILE A 57 -0.12 -15.39 -1.16
C ILE A 57 1.17 -16.17 -1.44
N ASP A 58 1.15 -17.50 -1.26
CA ASP A 58 2.26 -18.37 -1.65
C ASP A 58 2.64 -18.15 -3.12
N ASN A 59 3.88 -17.70 -3.34
CA ASN A 59 4.47 -17.40 -4.65
C ASN A 59 3.68 -16.42 -5.53
N GLY A 60 2.86 -15.54 -4.94
CA GLY A 60 1.98 -14.69 -5.73
C GLY A 60 1.27 -13.59 -4.97
N VAL A 61 0.27 -13.02 -5.64
CA VAL A 61 -0.63 -12.00 -5.06
C VAL A 61 -2.09 -12.30 -5.39
N CYS A 62 -2.97 -11.89 -4.48
CA CYS A 62 -4.40 -11.85 -4.66
C CYS A 62 -4.85 -10.40 -4.76
N LEU A 63 -5.49 -10.07 -5.89
CA LEU A 63 -6.06 -8.76 -6.19
C LEU A 63 -7.55 -8.83 -5.91
N THR A 64 -8.04 -7.99 -5.02
CA THR A 64 -9.46 -7.94 -4.67
C THR A 64 -9.93 -6.50 -4.70
N GLY A 65 -11.16 -6.26 -5.14
CA GLY A 65 -11.72 -4.92 -5.15
C GLY A 65 -12.65 -4.69 -6.32
N VAL A 66 -12.78 -3.42 -6.70
CA VAL A 66 -13.66 -2.98 -7.78
C VAL A 66 -12.86 -2.14 -8.75
N MET A 67 -12.85 -2.57 -10.01
CA MET A 67 -12.23 -1.86 -11.13
C MET A 67 -13.33 -1.30 -12.03
N LEU A 68 -13.15 -0.08 -12.52
CA LEU A 68 -14.04 0.50 -13.52
C LEU A 68 -13.64 -0.05 -14.89
N ALA A 69 -14.62 -0.58 -15.64
CA ALA A 69 -14.39 -1.07 -16.99
C ALA A 69 -14.11 0.11 -17.92
N GLY A 70 -12.88 0.20 -18.44
CA GLY A 70 -12.55 1.06 -19.57
C GLY A 70 -12.48 0.24 -20.86
N ASP A 71 -12.82 0.87 -21.99
CA ASP A 71 -12.77 0.27 -23.33
C ASP A 71 -11.39 -0.33 -23.67
N GLU A 72 -10.32 0.20 -23.07
CA GLU A 72 -8.92 -0.23 -23.27
C GLU A 72 -8.23 -0.60 -21.95
N SER A 73 -8.95 -1.24 -21.02
CA SER A 73 -8.32 -1.68 -19.76
C SER A 73 -7.33 -2.85 -20.01
N PRO A 74 -6.05 -2.72 -19.63
CA PRO A 74 -5.06 -3.77 -19.79
C PRO A 74 -5.32 -4.94 -18.82
N ASP A 75 -4.81 -6.12 -19.17
CA ASP A 75 -4.85 -7.28 -18.29
C ASP A 75 -4.08 -7.02 -16.98
N VAL A 76 -4.84 -6.82 -15.89
CA VAL A 76 -4.31 -6.62 -14.53
C VAL A 76 -3.43 -7.77 -14.06
N CYS A 77 -3.71 -8.99 -14.53
CA CYS A 77 -2.91 -10.18 -14.25
C CYS A 77 -1.51 -10.06 -14.84
N ASP A 78 -1.40 -9.67 -16.11
CA ASP A 78 -0.11 -9.47 -16.79
C ASP A 78 0.70 -8.35 -16.15
N LEU A 79 0.04 -7.27 -15.72
CA LEU A 79 0.72 -6.18 -15.02
C LEU A 79 1.27 -6.61 -13.67
N ALA A 80 0.48 -7.34 -12.87
CA ALA A 80 0.94 -7.84 -11.58
C ALA A 80 2.09 -8.88 -11.72
N LEU A 81 2.08 -9.69 -12.78
CA LEU A 81 3.15 -10.65 -13.08
C LEU A 81 4.49 -10.00 -13.49
N ARG A 82 4.49 -8.73 -13.90
CA ARG A 82 5.73 -7.99 -14.20
C ARG A 82 6.54 -7.66 -12.94
N VAL A 83 5.89 -7.68 -11.78
CA VAL A 83 6.55 -7.41 -10.51
C VAL A 83 7.41 -8.61 -10.12
N ALA A 84 8.70 -8.36 -9.89
CA ALA A 84 9.64 -9.38 -9.47
C ALA A 84 9.13 -10.10 -8.21
N GLY A 85 9.15 -11.43 -8.22
CA GLY A 85 8.68 -12.25 -7.09
C GLY A 85 7.21 -12.68 -7.18
N VAL A 86 6.44 -12.19 -8.16
CA VAL A 86 5.07 -12.64 -8.43
C VAL A 86 5.09 -13.73 -9.51
N ASN A 87 4.70 -14.96 -9.15
CA ASN A 87 4.57 -16.05 -10.12
C ASN A 87 3.10 -16.44 -10.36
N HIS A 88 2.24 -16.16 -9.38
CA HIS A 88 0.81 -16.41 -9.45
C HIS A 88 0.01 -15.15 -9.12
N VAL A 89 -1.05 -14.92 -9.87
CA VAL A 89 -2.01 -13.83 -9.60
C VAL A 89 -3.40 -14.43 -9.49
N LEU A 90 -4.05 -14.20 -8.36
CA LEU A 90 -5.47 -14.46 -8.16
C LEU A 90 -6.22 -13.16 -8.39
N ASN A 91 -7.02 -13.10 -9.45
CA ASN A 91 -7.83 -11.93 -9.78
C ASN A 91 -9.26 -12.11 -9.27
N HIS A 92 -9.58 -11.43 -8.16
CA HIS A 92 -10.91 -11.31 -7.58
C HIS A 92 -11.43 -9.86 -7.70
N LEU A 93 -10.97 -9.12 -8.71
CA LEU A 93 -11.50 -7.79 -9.02
C LEU A 93 -12.86 -7.94 -9.69
N VAL A 94 -13.81 -7.16 -9.21
CA VAL A 94 -15.13 -7.03 -9.83
C VAL A 94 -15.10 -5.83 -10.76
N VAL A 95 -15.54 -6.04 -12.00
CA VAL A 95 -15.66 -4.96 -12.97
C VAL A 95 -17.00 -4.24 -12.74
N GLN A 96 -16.93 -2.95 -12.45
CA GLN A 96 -18.07 -2.06 -12.43
C GLN A 96 -18.13 -1.33 -13.78
N GLU A 97 -19.20 -1.57 -14.52
CA GLU A 97 -19.51 -0.78 -15.71
C GLU A 97 -19.89 0.64 -15.27
N GLU A 98 -19.39 1.66 -15.95
CA GLU A 98 -19.84 3.02 -15.69
C GLU A 98 -21.35 3.10 -15.95
N PRO A 99 -22.14 3.68 -15.02
CA PRO A 99 -23.56 3.84 -15.26
C PRO A 99 -23.74 4.74 -16.48
N ILE A 100 -24.35 4.20 -17.53
CA ILE A 100 -24.78 4.97 -18.71
C ILE A 100 -25.80 5.98 -18.19
N VAL A 101 -25.35 7.20 -17.88
CA VAL A 101 -26.26 8.28 -17.52
C VAL A 101 -27.03 8.67 -18.79
N PRO A 102 -28.36 8.46 -18.86
CA PRO A 102 -29.11 8.90 -20.01
C PRO A 102 -29.01 10.43 -20.06
N LEU A 103 -28.46 10.96 -21.15
CA LEU A 103 -28.53 12.38 -21.47
C LEU A 103 -30.02 12.75 -21.49
N LYS A 104 -30.46 13.48 -20.46
CA LYS A 104 -31.80 14.11 -20.45
C LYS A 104 -31.80 15.17 -21.56
N GLY A 105 -32.37 14.82 -22.70
CA GLY A 105 -32.87 15.75 -23.71
C GLY A 105 -34.25 16.27 -23.35
#